data_AF-A0A4R8L816-F1
#
_entry.id   AF-A0A4R8L816-F1
#
_cell.length_a   1.000
_cell.length_b   1.000
_cell.length_c   1.000
_cell.angle_alpha   90.00
_cell.angle_beta   90.00
_cell.angle_gamma   90.00
#
_symmetry.space_group_name_H-M   'P 1'
#
loop_
_entity.id
_entity.type
_entity.pdbx_description
1 polymer ?
#
loop_
_entity_poly.entity_id
_entity_poly.type
_entity_poly.pdbx_seq_one_letter_code
_entity_poly.pdbx_strand_id
1 'polypeptide(L)'
;MAIVRDYQTFDQLQRISDQIANWKIHDARRYGEKVEYGDWLEFRVAGFIDFVNALSHENGDSEYYFVDVRALARDDFIPTAGDFPAMKLDTRVNEREYFNELYSSVNFIEHVDYAMGYTNEYAFFPLSMNWHIYGLYDIELARIQSRASFPATPFPHDFIPPDEAHRLIRLLD
;
A
#
# COMPACT_ATOMS: atom_id res chain seq x y z
N MET A 1 -7.88 -13.81 3.05
CA MET A 1 -7.85 -12.38 3.44
C MET A 1 -8.33 -12.22 4.87
N ALA A 2 -7.65 -11.39 5.66
CA ALA A 2 -8.09 -11.03 6.99
C ALA A 2 -7.39 -9.75 7.46
N ILE A 3 -8.11 -8.91 8.21
CA ILE A 3 -7.53 -7.93 9.13
C ILE A 3 -6.39 -8.59 9.92
N VAL A 4 -5.25 -7.91 9.98
CA VAL A 4 -4.10 -8.36 10.78
C VAL A 4 -4.48 -8.23 12.24
N ARG A 5 -4.21 -9.29 13.03
CA ARG A 5 -4.56 -9.37 14.46
C ARG A 5 -3.44 -9.77 15.39
N ASP A 6 -2.30 -10.18 14.84
CA ASP A 6 -1.16 -10.62 15.61
C ASP A 6 -0.09 -9.52 15.71
N TYR A 7 0.40 -9.31 16.92
CA TYR A 7 1.37 -8.26 17.22
C TYR A 7 2.71 -8.44 16.48
N GLN A 8 3.12 -9.69 16.22
CA GLN A 8 4.37 -9.97 15.52
C GLN A 8 4.34 -9.48 14.07
N THR A 9 3.26 -9.76 13.35
CA THR A 9 3.06 -9.24 11.99
C THR A 9 2.93 -7.72 12.04
N PHE A 10 2.17 -7.17 12.99
CA PHE A 10 2.07 -5.72 13.18
C PHE A 10 3.45 -5.03 13.31
N ASP A 11 4.32 -5.50 14.20
CA ASP A 11 5.65 -4.92 14.42
C ASP A 11 6.53 -4.97 13.16
N GLN A 12 6.37 -6.03 12.34
CA GLN A 12 7.05 -6.12 11.04
C GLN A 12 6.49 -5.11 10.03
N LEU A 13 5.15 -5.00 9.94
CA LEU A 13 4.49 -4.08 9.03
C LEU A 13 4.81 -2.62 9.36
N GLN A 14 4.89 -2.27 10.65
CA GLN A 14 5.27 -0.93 11.09
C GLN A 14 6.67 -0.57 10.62
N ARG A 15 7.66 -1.43 10.92
CA ARG A 15 9.06 -1.19 10.52
C ARG A 15 9.25 -1.10 9.01
N ILE A 16 8.49 -1.86 8.23
CA ILE A 16 8.54 -1.80 6.76
C ILE A 16 7.85 -0.53 6.26
N SER A 17 6.69 -0.19 6.81
CA SER A 17 5.94 1.02 6.42
C SER A 17 6.76 2.27 6.67
N ASP A 18 7.46 2.37 7.80
CA ASP A 18 8.38 3.49 8.08
C ASP A 18 9.52 3.60 7.05
N GLN A 19 10.02 2.46 6.54
CA GLN A 19 11.03 2.46 5.47
C GLN A 19 10.46 2.96 4.15
N ILE A 20 9.24 2.54 3.81
CA ILE A 20 8.52 2.95 2.60
C ILE A 20 8.14 4.45 2.68
N ALA A 21 7.67 4.90 3.84
CA ALA A 21 7.24 6.27 4.12
C ALA A 21 8.32 7.31 3.89
N ASN A 22 9.59 6.91 3.94
CA ASN A 22 10.72 7.73 3.53
C ASN A 22 10.80 7.83 2.00
N TRP A 23 9.83 8.55 1.39
CA TRP A 23 9.68 8.87 -0.05
C TRP A 23 11.00 9.23 -0.75
N LYS A 24 11.93 9.83 0.00
CA LYS A 24 13.19 10.41 -0.49
C LYS A 24 14.26 9.39 -0.86
N ILE A 25 14.07 8.10 -0.55
CA ILE A 25 15.06 7.10 -0.90
C ILE A 25 14.79 6.62 -2.33
N HIS A 26 15.54 7.18 -3.27
CA HIS A 26 15.77 6.54 -4.55
C HIS A 26 16.59 5.26 -4.31
N ASP A 27 15.92 4.15 -3.98
CA ASP A 27 16.61 2.89 -3.71
C ASP A 27 16.91 2.15 -5.02
N ALA A 28 17.71 2.80 -5.89
CA ALA A 28 18.15 2.23 -7.16
C ALA A 28 18.93 0.92 -6.96
N ARG A 29 19.52 0.72 -5.78
CA ARG A 29 20.21 -0.54 -5.43
C ARG A 29 19.23 -1.68 -5.20
N ARG A 30 18.05 -1.42 -4.66
CA ARG A 30 17.05 -2.44 -4.32
C ARG A 30 16.09 -2.76 -5.46
N TYR A 31 15.68 -1.75 -6.23
CA TYR A 31 14.64 -1.86 -7.26
C TYR A 31 15.13 -1.51 -8.68
N GLY A 32 16.37 -1.05 -8.84
CA GLY A 32 16.84 -0.51 -10.11
C GLY A 32 16.11 0.78 -10.50
N GLU A 33 15.96 1.00 -11.81
CA GLU A 33 15.24 2.15 -12.39
C GLU A 33 13.73 1.89 -12.58
N LYS A 34 13.21 0.79 -12.02
CA LYS A 34 11.81 0.37 -12.20
C LYS A 34 10.91 1.08 -11.20
N VAL A 35 10.56 2.32 -11.54
CA VAL A 35 9.67 3.18 -10.76
C VAL A 35 8.61 3.71 -11.70
N GLU A 36 7.35 3.58 -11.29
CA GLU A 36 6.22 4.25 -11.94
C GLU A 36 5.48 5.09 -10.91
N TYR A 37 4.74 6.08 -11.41
CA TYR A 37 3.93 6.97 -10.59
C TYR A 37 2.50 6.90 -11.10
N GLY A 38 1.52 6.92 -10.21
CA GLY A 38 0.10 6.95 -10.55
C GLY A 38 -0.67 7.88 -9.61
N ASP A 39 -1.95 8.05 -9.89
CA ASP A 39 -2.86 8.75 -8.99
C ASP A 39 -2.92 8.00 -7.63
N TRP A 40 -3.11 8.74 -6.55
CA TRP A 40 -3.29 8.14 -5.24
C TRP A 40 -4.57 7.28 -5.16
N LEU A 41 -5.63 7.65 -5.86
CA LEU A 41 -6.92 6.95 -5.83
C LEU A 41 -6.91 5.59 -6.54
N GLU A 42 -5.78 5.21 -7.16
CA GLU A 42 -5.68 3.97 -7.91
C GLU A 42 -5.98 2.73 -7.06
N PHE A 43 -5.66 2.72 -5.76
CA PHE A 43 -6.04 1.58 -4.92
C PHE A 43 -7.56 1.37 -4.80
N ARG A 44 -8.38 2.33 -5.22
CA ARG A 44 -9.85 2.28 -5.16
C ARG A 44 -10.52 1.99 -6.51
N VAL A 45 -9.76 1.88 -7.60
CA VAL A 45 -10.34 1.69 -8.93
C VAL A 45 -10.39 0.22 -9.34
N ALA A 46 -11.29 -0.10 -10.29
CA ALA A 46 -11.31 -1.41 -10.93
C ALA A 46 -10.04 -1.62 -11.77
N GLY A 47 -9.51 -2.83 -11.74
CA GLY A 47 -8.25 -3.27 -12.35
C GLY A 47 -7.06 -3.23 -11.40
N PHE A 48 -7.14 -2.50 -10.29
CA PHE A 48 -6.01 -2.33 -9.37
C PHE A 48 -5.59 -3.65 -8.70
N ILE A 49 -6.54 -4.44 -8.21
CA ILE A 49 -6.22 -5.72 -7.57
C ILE A 49 -5.67 -6.74 -8.57
N ASP A 50 -6.19 -6.75 -9.80
CA ASP A 50 -5.64 -7.60 -10.85
C ASP A 50 -4.18 -7.21 -11.17
N PHE A 51 -3.87 -5.91 -11.20
CA PHE A 51 -2.50 -5.42 -11.31
C PHE A 51 -1.63 -5.86 -10.13
N VAL A 52 -2.08 -5.69 -8.88
CA VAL A 52 -1.32 -6.07 -7.68
C VAL A 52 -1.07 -7.58 -7.62
N ASN A 53 -2.07 -8.40 -8.00
CA ASN A 53 -1.94 -9.85 -8.08
C ASN A 53 -0.92 -10.26 -9.15
N ALA A 54 -0.98 -9.65 -10.33
CA ALA A 54 0.00 -9.89 -11.39
C ALA A 54 1.41 -9.44 -10.98
N LEU A 55 1.54 -8.26 -10.35
CA LEU A 55 2.80 -7.73 -9.83
C LEU A 55 3.42 -8.66 -8.79
N SER A 56 2.59 -9.19 -7.88
CA SER A 56 3.00 -10.18 -6.89
C SER A 56 3.51 -11.46 -7.55
N HIS A 57 2.80 -11.96 -8.56
CA HIS A 57 3.20 -13.14 -9.31
C HIS A 57 4.55 -12.95 -10.02
N GLU A 58 4.76 -11.82 -10.70
CA GLU A 58 6.03 -11.48 -11.36
C GLU A 58 7.22 -11.40 -10.38
N ASN A 59 6.95 -11.05 -9.12
CA ASN A 59 7.96 -10.95 -8.07
C ASN A 59 8.07 -12.22 -7.18
N GLY A 60 7.30 -13.27 -7.48
CA GLY A 60 7.32 -14.54 -6.75
C GLY A 60 6.67 -14.49 -5.37
N ASP A 61 5.81 -13.50 -5.11
CA ASP A 61 5.12 -13.31 -3.84
C ASP A 61 3.73 -13.98 -3.88
N SER A 62 3.38 -14.72 -2.83
CA SER A 62 2.06 -15.37 -2.69
C SER A 62 1.10 -14.57 -1.80
N GLU A 63 1.62 -13.61 -1.05
CA GLU A 63 0.87 -12.78 -0.12
C GLU A 63 1.47 -11.38 -0.04
N TYR A 64 0.61 -10.43 0.28
CA TYR A 64 0.96 -9.03 0.45
C TYR A 64 0.00 -8.37 1.42
N TYR A 65 0.35 -7.17 1.83
CA TYR A 65 -0.33 -6.44 2.88
C TYR A 65 -0.74 -5.09 2.34
N PHE A 66 -1.96 -4.68 2.68
CA PHE A 66 -2.36 -3.28 2.67
C PHE A 66 -2.22 -2.74 4.08
N VAL A 67 -1.66 -1.54 4.21
CA VAL A 67 -1.46 -0.86 5.49
C VAL A 67 -1.91 0.59 5.35
N ASP A 68 -2.80 1.05 6.24
CA ASP A 68 -2.97 2.50 6.46
C ASP A 68 -1.82 2.97 7.34
N VAL A 69 -0.81 3.56 6.69
CA VAL A 69 0.45 3.99 7.32
C VAL A 69 0.19 5.08 8.35
N ARG A 70 -0.71 6.02 8.04
CA ARG A 70 -1.04 7.13 8.93
C ARG A 70 -1.80 6.63 10.16
N ALA A 71 -2.73 5.70 9.99
CA ALA A 71 -3.47 5.10 11.11
C ALA A 71 -2.54 4.27 12.01
N LEU A 72 -1.58 3.56 11.43
CA LEU A 72 -0.58 2.76 12.15
C LEU A 72 0.34 3.63 13.03
N ALA A 73 0.57 4.89 12.63
CA ALA A 73 1.45 5.84 13.31
C ALA A 73 0.72 6.75 14.32
N ARG A 74 -0.58 6.56 14.58
CA ARG A 74 -1.35 7.44 15.48
C ARG A 74 -0.98 7.22 16.95
N ASP A 75 -0.93 8.32 17.69
CA ASP A 75 -0.68 8.30 19.14
C ASP A 75 -1.83 7.68 19.95
N ASP A 76 -3.05 7.68 19.42
CA ASP A 76 -4.25 7.08 20.04
C ASP A 76 -4.51 5.63 19.58
N PHE A 77 -3.55 5.02 18.90
CA PHE A 77 -3.59 3.61 18.53
C PHE A 77 -3.56 2.73 19.80
N ILE A 78 -4.47 1.75 19.89
CA ILE A 78 -4.55 0.82 21.02
C ILE A 78 -4.13 -0.59 20.57
N PRO A 79 -2.86 -1.01 20.80
CA PRO A 79 -2.35 -2.31 20.34
C PRO A 79 -3.09 -3.53 20.90
N THR A 80 -3.83 -3.36 22.01
CA THR A 80 -4.53 -4.44 22.72
C THR A 80 -5.90 -4.76 22.14
N ALA A 81 -6.43 -3.95 21.21
CA ALA A 81 -7.75 -4.17 20.61
C ALA A 81 -7.79 -5.33 19.60
N GLY A 82 -6.62 -5.84 19.20
CA GLY A 82 -6.49 -7.07 18.42
C GLY A 82 -6.84 -6.93 16.94
N ASP A 83 -7.36 -5.80 16.47
CA ASP A 83 -7.37 -5.42 15.06
C ASP A 83 -6.24 -4.40 14.83
N PHE A 84 -5.58 -4.46 13.69
CA PHE A 84 -4.58 -3.48 13.25
C PHE A 84 -5.06 -2.80 11.96
N PRO A 85 -4.63 -1.55 11.64
CA PRO A 85 -4.95 -0.86 10.38
C PRO A 85 -4.21 -1.47 9.18
N ALA A 86 -4.26 -2.79 9.06
CA ALA A 86 -3.65 -3.55 8.01
C ALA A 86 -4.49 -4.79 7.70
N MET A 87 -4.48 -5.20 6.44
CA MET A 87 -5.05 -6.48 6.00
C MET A 87 -4.05 -7.28 5.22
N LYS A 88 -4.10 -8.60 5.45
CA LYS A 88 -3.34 -9.59 4.70
C LYS A 88 -4.17 -10.08 3.52
N LEU A 89 -3.57 -10.04 2.34
CA LEU A 89 -4.14 -10.51 1.08
C LEU A 89 -3.28 -11.64 0.50
N ASP A 90 -3.92 -12.54 -0.22
CA ASP A 90 -3.25 -13.54 -1.05
C ASP A 90 -3.48 -13.20 -2.54
N THR A 91 -2.65 -13.75 -3.42
CA THR A 91 -2.69 -13.42 -4.86
C THR A 91 -3.93 -13.94 -5.61
N ARG A 92 -4.90 -14.51 -4.91
CA ARG A 92 -6.17 -14.98 -5.48
C ARG A 92 -7.34 -14.08 -5.07
N VAL A 93 -7.11 -13.07 -4.26
CA VAL A 93 -8.14 -12.10 -3.86
C VAL A 93 -8.71 -11.42 -5.10
N ASN A 94 -10.03 -11.30 -5.16
CA ASN A 94 -10.70 -10.52 -6.20
C ASN A 94 -11.06 -9.12 -5.70
N GLU A 95 -11.37 -8.21 -6.64
CA GLU A 95 -11.72 -6.82 -6.34
C GLU A 95 -12.87 -6.69 -5.34
N ARG A 96 -13.91 -7.52 -5.48
CA ARG A 96 -15.09 -7.46 -4.62
C ARG A 96 -14.73 -7.78 -3.17
N GLU A 97 -13.94 -8.82 -2.96
CA GLU A 97 -13.44 -9.20 -1.64
C GLU A 97 -12.59 -8.09 -1.05
N TYR A 98 -11.64 -7.59 -1.84
CA TYR A 98 -10.79 -6.48 -1.44
C TYR A 98 -11.58 -5.25 -1.00
N PHE A 99 -12.56 -4.79 -1.80
CA PHE A 99 -13.37 -3.63 -1.42
C PHE A 99 -14.23 -3.90 -0.19
N ASN A 100 -14.80 -5.10 -0.04
CA ASN A 100 -15.58 -5.43 1.15
C ASN A 100 -14.72 -5.34 2.42
N GLU A 101 -13.47 -5.80 2.37
CA GLU A 101 -12.55 -5.72 3.52
C GLU A 101 -12.08 -4.30 3.78
N LEU A 102 -11.75 -3.55 2.71
CA LEU A 102 -11.29 -2.18 2.78
C LEU A 102 -12.32 -1.27 3.49
N TYR A 103 -13.62 -1.54 3.29
CA TYR A 103 -14.71 -0.81 3.93
C TYR A 103 -15.34 -1.53 5.14
N SER A 104 -14.73 -2.62 5.61
CA SER A 104 -15.13 -3.26 6.87
C SER A 104 -14.73 -2.40 8.07
N SER A 105 -15.53 -2.43 9.14
CA SER A 105 -15.22 -1.73 10.38
C SER A 105 -14.13 -2.47 11.15
N VAL A 106 -13.08 -1.76 11.56
CA VAL A 106 -12.01 -2.26 12.43
C VAL A 106 -11.93 -1.44 13.71
N ASN A 107 -11.69 -2.12 14.83
CA ASN A 107 -11.93 -1.57 16.17
C ASN A 107 -10.64 -1.19 16.92
N PHE A 108 -9.59 -0.77 16.20
CA PHE A 108 -8.29 -0.46 16.80
C PHE A 108 -8.21 0.93 17.44
N ILE A 109 -9.23 1.76 17.24
CA ILE A 109 -9.46 3.04 17.91
C ILE A 109 -10.73 2.90 18.75
N GLU A 110 -10.64 3.19 20.05
CA GLU A 110 -11.80 3.08 20.94
C GLU A 110 -12.93 4.01 20.49
N HIS A 111 -14.15 3.47 20.41
CA HIS A 111 -15.37 4.21 20.05
C HIS A 111 -15.40 4.81 18.63
N VAL A 112 -14.59 4.29 17.70
CA VAL A 112 -14.60 4.75 16.30
C VAL A 112 -14.82 3.56 15.36
N ASP A 113 -15.89 3.64 14.55
CA ASP A 113 -16.06 2.78 13.38
C ASP A 113 -15.11 3.25 12.27
N TYR A 114 -13.92 2.67 12.26
CA TYR A 114 -12.90 3.02 11.28
C TYR A 114 -12.97 2.08 10.08
N ALA A 115 -12.78 2.61 8.87
CA ALA A 115 -12.59 1.81 7.67
C ALA A 115 -11.29 2.22 6.96
N MET A 116 -10.47 1.23 6.59
CA MET A 116 -9.18 1.42 5.91
C MET A 116 -9.31 2.16 4.57
N GLY A 117 -10.48 2.03 3.92
CA GLY A 117 -10.82 2.73 2.69
C GLY A 117 -10.89 4.25 2.81
N TYR A 118 -10.74 4.83 4.00
CA TYR A 118 -10.66 6.28 4.21
C TYR A 118 -9.27 6.77 4.58
N THR A 119 -8.24 5.94 4.43
CA THR A 119 -6.85 6.33 4.65
C THR A 119 -6.47 7.58 3.85
N ASN A 120 -5.52 8.36 4.37
CA ASN A 120 -4.83 9.45 3.66
C ASN A 120 -3.42 9.05 3.18
N GLU A 121 -2.96 7.86 3.58
CA GLU A 121 -1.61 7.38 3.34
C GLU A 121 -1.56 5.87 3.46
N TYR A 122 -1.27 5.19 2.36
CA TYR A 122 -1.31 3.73 2.32
C TYR A 122 -0.04 3.13 1.74
N ALA A 123 0.26 1.90 2.15
CA ALA A 123 1.28 1.08 1.52
C ALA A 123 0.72 -0.30 1.15
N PHE A 124 1.06 -0.77 -0.06
CA PHE A 124 0.94 -2.17 -0.45
C PHE A 124 2.32 -2.79 -0.59
N PHE A 125 2.56 -3.93 0.06
CA PHE A 125 3.84 -4.62 -0.07
C PHE A 125 3.78 -6.07 0.41
N PRO A 126 4.62 -6.97 -0.12
CA PRO A 126 4.92 -8.26 0.48
C PRO A 126 6.03 -8.12 1.53
N LEU A 127 6.16 -9.08 2.46
CA LEU A 127 7.28 -9.08 3.42
C LEU A 127 8.66 -9.26 2.76
N SER A 128 8.70 -9.85 1.55
CA SER A 128 9.92 -9.94 0.75
C SER A 128 10.44 -8.55 0.33
N MET A 129 9.54 -7.57 0.25
CA MET A 129 9.81 -6.22 -0.25
C MET A 129 10.51 -6.23 -1.61
N ASN A 130 10.10 -7.17 -2.48
CA ASN A 130 10.49 -7.19 -3.89
C ASN A 130 9.77 -6.12 -4.70
N TRP A 131 8.62 -5.65 -4.22
CA TRP A 131 7.88 -4.52 -4.76
C TRP A 131 7.16 -3.80 -3.61
N HIS A 132 6.74 -2.55 -3.86
CA HIS A 132 5.77 -1.88 -3.00
C HIS A 132 5.05 -0.78 -3.80
N ILE A 133 3.86 -0.43 -3.34
CA ILE A 133 3.11 0.75 -3.77
C ILE A 133 2.91 1.61 -2.53
N TYR A 134 3.10 2.90 -2.66
CA TYR A 134 2.93 3.81 -1.55
C TYR A 134 2.30 5.11 -2.02
N GLY A 135 1.20 5.50 -1.37
CA GLY A 135 0.37 6.61 -1.80
C GLY A 135 0.18 7.66 -0.71
N LEU A 136 0.21 8.94 -1.11
CA LEU A 136 -0.09 10.10 -0.28
C LEU A 136 -1.23 10.94 -0.84
N TYR A 137 -2.17 11.28 0.04
CA TYR A 137 -3.26 12.20 -0.27
C TYR A 137 -2.80 13.65 -0.49
N ASP A 138 -1.84 14.15 0.30
CA ASP A 138 -1.46 15.59 0.30
C ASP A 138 -0.96 16.09 -1.06
N ILE A 139 -0.47 15.18 -1.91
CA ILE A 139 -0.01 15.47 -3.27
C ILE A 139 -0.66 14.55 -4.33
N GLU A 140 -1.70 13.80 -3.94
CA GLU A 140 -2.47 12.87 -4.79
C GLU A 140 -1.57 11.93 -5.64
N LEU A 141 -0.47 11.44 -5.04
CA LEU A 141 0.54 10.67 -5.75
C LEU A 141 0.71 9.27 -5.13
N ALA A 142 0.75 8.25 -5.97
CA ALA A 142 1.23 6.93 -5.65
C ALA A 142 2.56 6.65 -6.36
N ARG A 143 3.53 6.10 -5.63
CA ARG A 143 4.79 5.58 -6.16
C ARG A 143 4.76 4.07 -6.15
N ILE A 144 5.10 3.47 -7.28
CA ILE A 144 5.18 2.03 -7.48
C ILE A 144 6.65 1.67 -7.73
N GLN A 145 7.21 0.75 -6.97
CA GLN A 145 8.56 0.23 -7.18
C GLN A 145 8.54 -1.29 -7.27
N SER A 146 9.34 -1.86 -8.16
CA SER A 146 9.40 -3.32 -8.34
C SER A 146 10.79 -3.81 -8.76
N ARG A 147 11.15 -5.03 -8.37
CA ARG A 147 12.35 -5.72 -8.89
C ARG A 147 12.06 -6.39 -10.23
N ALA A 148 10.88 -6.97 -10.40
CA ALA A 148 10.42 -7.53 -11.67
C ALA A 148 9.90 -6.42 -12.60
N SER A 149 9.63 -6.77 -13.86
CA SER A 149 8.99 -5.82 -14.78
C SER A 149 7.53 -5.60 -14.36
N PHE A 150 7.00 -4.40 -14.61
CA PHE A 150 5.58 -4.17 -14.40
C PHE A 150 4.75 -5.06 -15.34
N PRO A 151 3.68 -5.68 -14.84
CA PRO A 151 2.88 -6.59 -15.64
C PRO A 151 2.18 -5.81 -16.76
N ALA A 152 2.06 -6.44 -17.94
CA ALA A 152 1.35 -5.88 -19.09
C ALA A 152 -0.17 -6.06 -18.94
N THR A 153 -0.71 -5.52 -17.84
CA THR A 153 -2.14 -5.56 -17.49
C THR A 153 -2.89 -4.37 -18.10
N PRO A 154 -4.24 -4.39 -18.16
CA PRO A 154 -5.03 -3.25 -18.65
C PRO A 154 -4.86 -1.95 -17.85
N PHE A 155 -4.19 -2.02 -16.71
CA PHE A 155 -3.68 -0.88 -15.95
C PHE A 155 -2.36 -0.41 -16.60
N PRO A 156 -2.24 0.81 -17.17
CA PRO A 156 -2.49 2.08 -16.47
C PRO A 156 -3.06 3.20 -17.38
N HIS A 157 -4.26 3.70 -17.12
CA HIS A 157 -4.75 4.91 -17.80
C HIS A 157 -4.11 6.19 -17.24
N ASP A 158 -3.49 6.10 -16.05
CA ASP A 158 -3.22 7.25 -15.19
C ASP A 158 -1.78 7.27 -14.63
N PHE A 159 -0.82 6.66 -15.34
CA PHE A 159 0.58 6.88 -14.96
C PHE A 159 0.94 8.35 -15.12
N ILE A 160 1.45 8.92 -14.03
CA ILE A 160 1.89 10.30 -13.96
C ILE A 160 3.31 10.35 -14.54
N PRO A 161 3.57 11.21 -15.54
CA PRO A 161 4.91 11.37 -16.08
C PRO A 161 5.93 11.71 -14.99
N PRO A 162 7.18 11.19 -15.06
CA PRO A 162 8.18 11.41 -14.02
C PRO A 162 8.43 12.90 -13.69
N ASP A 163 8.40 13.78 -14.69
CA ASP A 163 8.58 15.22 -14.48
C ASP A 163 7.47 15.82 -13.60
N GLU A 164 6.23 15.38 -13.80
CA GLU A 164 5.09 15.82 -13.01
C GLU A 164 5.12 15.23 -11.60
N ALA A 165 5.46 13.94 -11.47
CA ALA A 165 5.66 13.31 -10.18
C ALA A 165 6.75 14.02 -9.36
N HIS A 166 7.89 14.36 -9.97
CA HIS A 166 8.95 15.12 -9.32
C HIS A 166 8.50 16.53 -8.93
N ARG A 167 7.64 17.18 -9.73
CA ARG A 167 7.05 18.48 -9.38
C ARG A 167 6.18 18.35 -8.12
N LEU A 168 5.34 17.32 -8.05
CA LEU A 168 4.47 17.06 -6.89
C LEU A 168 5.27 16.72 -5.63
N ILE A 169 6.31 15.88 -5.74
CA ILE A 169 7.18 15.51 -4.62
C ILE A 169 7.86 16.74 -4.00
N ARG A 170 8.25 17.74 -4.80
CA ARG A 170 8.83 19.00 -4.29
C ARG A 170 7.87 19.85 -3.46
N LEU A 171 6.56 19.58 -3.50
CA LEU A 171 5.58 20.28 -2.66
C LEU A 171 5.59 19.78 -1.20
N LEU A 172 6.29 18.67 -0.93
CA LEU A 172 6.45 18.09 0.41
C LEU A 172 7.65 18.67 1.18
N ASP A 173 8.49 19.50 0.55
CA ASP A 173 9.66 20.18 1.14
C ASP A 173 9.33 21.59 1.62
#